data_AF-V2WYD7-F1
#
_entry.id   AF-V2WYD7-F1
#
_cell.length_a   1.000
_cell.length_b   1.000
_cell.length_c   1.000
_cell.angle_alpha   90.00
_cell.angle_beta   90.00
_cell.angle_gamma   90.00
#
_symmetry.space_group_name_H-M   'P 1'
#
loop_
_entity.id
_entity.type
_entity.pdbx_description
1 polymer ?
#
loop_
_entity_poly.entity_id
_entity_poly.type
_entity_poly.pdbx_seq_one_letter_code
_entity_poly.pdbx_strand_id
1 'polypeptide(L)'
;MTEKNSVDIYQELPQAKGQRLKFSSATPFVPTFVTSSVTQVSDPAEIYASRVHGRKILLENPARESRTKKEREEKRKRRVADKEKKRLGIISRREAKEKGVWQLDESQAKFDLFLPLHHLWMGYMSELLGLSQPSNKVPTTKDVPSSSGMHPKLVKADFHGSIITVRQSKCPSLIGLSGIVIHESGNAVRIITRENKIKLIPKQNSIFVFAVPVYSTLPPSHTSDSPFPVATIDQGKTTVLNSPYIEFELHGNQFRFRSADRAGRKFKPKETIELT
;
A
#
# COMPACT_ATOMS: atom_id res chain seq x y z
N MET A 1 38.36 24.01 62.71
CA MET A 1 39.24 24.28 61.55
C MET A 1 39.63 22.94 60.96
N THR A 2 39.00 22.54 59.87
CA THR A 2 39.26 21.26 59.19
C THR A 2 39.83 21.58 57.82
N GLU A 3 41.10 21.25 57.62
CA GLU A 3 41.83 21.46 56.37
C GLU A 3 41.17 20.66 55.24
N LYS A 4 40.73 21.36 54.18
CA LYS A 4 40.34 20.72 52.94
C LYS A 4 41.61 20.30 52.20
N ASN A 5 41.92 19.01 52.19
CA ASN A 5 42.93 18.45 51.31
C ASN A 5 42.55 18.75 49.86
N SER A 6 43.22 19.72 49.23
CA SER A 6 43.11 19.96 47.80
C SER A 6 43.94 18.90 47.08
N VAL A 7 43.28 17.91 46.50
CA VAL A 7 43.93 16.91 45.65
C VAL A 7 44.04 17.50 44.24
N ASP A 8 45.28 17.71 43.78
CA ASP A 8 45.54 18.15 42.42
C ASP A 8 45.35 16.97 41.45
N ILE A 9 44.35 17.10 40.58
CA ILE A 9 43.90 16.05 39.66
C ILE A 9 44.90 15.83 38.51
N TYR A 10 45.77 16.80 38.26
CA TYR A 10 46.74 16.75 37.15
C TYR A 10 48.16 16.43 37.60
N GLN A 11 48.37 16.16 38.89
CA GLN A 11 49.66 15.74 39.39
C GLN A 11 49.98 14.32 38.90
N GLU A 12 51.18 14.12 38.35
CA GLU A 12 51.62 12.80 37.91
C GLU A 12 51.59 11.82 39.08
N LEU A 13 50.89 10.70 38.87
CA LEU A 13 50.77 9.64 39.87
C LEU A 13 52.18 9.14 40.25
N PRO A 14 52.51 9.04 41.54
CA PRO A 14 53.83 8.57 41.96
C PRO A 14 54.09 7.19 41.38
N GLN A 15 55.15 7.05 40.60
CA GLN A 15 55.55 5.78 40.02
C GLN A 15 56.00 4.83 41.14
N ALA A 16 55.13 3.89 41.51
CA ALA A 16 55.43 2.84 42.47
C ALA A 16 56.39 1.80 41.85
N LYS A 17 57.67 2.17 41.67
CA LYS A 17 58.71 1.24 41.21
C LYS A 17 58.94 0.15 42.27
N GLY A 18 58.64 -1.10 41.91
CA GLY A 18 58.91 -2.28 42.73
C GLY A 18 57.75 -2.76 43.61
N GLN A 19 56.61 -2.07 43.66
CA GLN A 19 55.42 -2.59 44.34
C GLN A 19 54.64 -3.54 43.42
N ARG A 20 54.67 -4.83 43.72
CA ARG A 20 53.67 -5.77 43.20
C ARG A 20 52.36 -5.53 43.94
N LEU A 21 51.47 -4.76 43.32
CA LEU A 21 50.10 -4.58 43.81
C LEU A 21 49.40 -5.95 43.80
N LYS A 22 49.09 -6.49 44.98
CA LYS A 22 48.20 -7.63 45.13
C LYS A 22 46.77 -7.09 45.08
N PHE A 23 46.12 -7.25 43.94
CA PHE A 23 44.70 -6.94 43.81
C PHE A 23 43.91 -7.96 44.63
N SER A 24 43.52 -7.57 45.84
CA SER A 24 42.59 -8.34 46.66
C SER A 24 41.17 -8.04 46.20
N SER A 25 40.42 -9.07 45.80
CA SER A 25 39.01 -8.95 45.41
C SER A 25 38.05 -8.80 46.59
N ALA A 26 38.56 -8.47 47.78
CA ALA A 26 37.76 -8.37 49.01
C ALA A 26 36.60 -7.36 48.87
N THR A 27 36.78 -6.32 48.05
CA THR A 27 35.73 -5.36 47.69
C THR A 27 35.65 -5.21 46.16
N PRO A 28 34.67 -5.85 45.49
CA PRO A 28 34.51 -5.69 44.05
C PRO A 28 34.09 -4.24 43.72
N PHE A 29 34.87 -3.58 42.84
CA PHE A 29 34.69 -2.18 42.48
C PHE A 29 33.28 -1.85 41.98
N VAL A 30 32.71 -2.71 41.11
CA VAL A 30 31.43 -2.42 40.43
C VAL A 30 30.24 -2.40 41.41
N PRO A 31 30.03 -3.39 42.31
CA PRO A 31 29.03 -3.30 43.38
C PRO A 31 29.20 -2.07 44.26
N THR A 32 30.43 -1.74 44.67
CA THR A 32 30.70 -0.61 45.57
C THR A 32 30.39 0.72 44.89
N PHE A 33 30.80 0.88 43.63
CA PHE A 33 30.61 2.11 42.86
C PHE A 33 29.14 2.35 42.49
N VAL A 34 28.41 1.30 42.08
CA VAL A 34 26.99 1.42 41.73
C VAL A 34 26.15 1.73 42.96
N THR A 35 26.41 1.04 44.08
CA THR A 35 25.73 1.29 45.36
C THR A 35 25.99 2.70 45.88
N SER A 36 27.21 3.23 45.74
CA SER A 36 27.55 4.58 46.21
C SER A 36 27.06 5.71 45.30
N SER A 37 26.92 5.45 43.99
CA SER A 37 26.51 6.47 43.02
C SER A 37 25.00 6.59 42.87
N VAL A 38 24.24 5.54 43.21
CA VAL A 38 22.77 5.53 43.14
C VAL A 38 22.19 5.94 44.49
N THR A 39 22.22 7.24 44.78
CA THR A 39 21.74 7.82 46.06
C THR A 39 20.25 8.16 46.08
N GLN A 40 19.54 8.01 44.96
CA GLN A 40 18.16 8.47 44.80
C GLN A 40 17.08 7.37 44.98
N VAL A 41 17.45 6.14 45.35
CA VAL A 41 16.49 5.02 45.47
C VAL A 41 16.67 4.27 46.80
N SER A 42 15.57 3.78 47.35
CA SER A 42 15.48 3.21 48.72
C SER A 42 16.28 1.92 48.95
N ASP A 43 16.59 1.13 47.92
CA ASP A 43 17.48 -0.04 48.03
C ASP A 43 18.44 -0.16 46.80
N PRO A 44 19.67 0.35 46.91
CA PRO A 44 20.66 0.28 45.84
C PRO A 44 21.22 -1.13 45.58
N ALA A 45 21.17 -2.03 46.56
CA ALA A 45 21.75 -3.38 46.45
C ALA A 45 20.88 -4.29 45.57
N GLU A 46 19.56 -4.18 45.70
CA GLU A 46 18.59 -4.92 44.86
C GLU A 46 18.66 -4.46 43.39
N ILE A 47 18.91 -3.18 43.15
CA ILE A 47 19.06 -2.62 41.79
C ILE A 47 20.33 -3.15 41.13
N TYR A 48 21.43 -3.23 41.86
CA TYR A 48 22.66 -3.83 41.35
C TYR A 48 22.43 -5.31 40.97
N ALA A 49 21.81 -6.09 41.86
CA ALA A 49 21.53 -7.50 41.65
C ALA A 49 20.60 -7.76 40.44
N SER A 50 19.58 -6.91 40.23
CA SER A 50 18.58 -7.08 39.17
C SER A 50 18.99 -6.50 37.81
N ARG A 51 19.72 -5.37 37.80
CA ARG A 51 19.99 -4.60 36.57
C ARG A 51 21.42 -4.68 36.07
N VAL A 52 22.39 -4.97 36.92
CA VAL A 52 23.82 -4.91 36.57
C VAL A 52 24.49 -6.28 36.70
N HIS A 53 24.23 -6.99 37.80
CA HIS A 53 24.81 -8.31 38.05
C HIS A 53 24.40 -9.31 36.96
N GLY A 54 25.38 -9.90 36.28
CA GLY A 54 25.16 -10.91 35.23
C GLY A 54 24.75 -10.38 33.85
N ARG A 55 24.50 -9.07 33.67
CA ARG A 55 24.24 -8.50 32.34
C ARG A 55 25.53 -8.28 31.56
N LYS A 56 25.64 -8.92 30.40
CA LYS A 56 26.74 -8.69 29.47
C LYS A 56 26.49 -7.39 28.71
N ILE A 57 27.22 -6.34 29.06
CA ILE A 57 27.24 -5.08 28.31
C ILE A 57 28.30 -5.23 27.23
N LEU A 58 27.89 -5.21 25.96
CA LEU A 58 28.81 -5.05 24.85
C LEU A 58 29.40 -3.65 24.95
N LEU A 59 30.67 -3.56 25.34
CA LEU A 59 31.41 -2.29 25.41
C LEU A 59 31.71 -1.72 24.01
N GLU A 60 31.45 -2.50 22.97
CA GLU A 60 31.63 -2.09 21.59
C GLU A 60 30.36 -1.40 21.10
N ASN A 61 30.47 -0.11 20.78
CA ASN A 61 29.45 0.58 20.00
C ASN A 61 29.59 0.07 18.56
N PRO A 62 28.70 -0.80 18.04
CA PRO A 62 28.88 -1.41 16.72
C PRO A 62 29.06 -0.29 15.70
N ALA A 63 30.20 -0.30 15.00
CA ALA A 63 30.58 0.78 14.09
C ALA A 63 29.41 1.07 13.13
N ARG A 64 28.80 2.25 13.28
CA ARG A 64 27.68 2.67 12.44
C ARG A 64 28.19 2.70 11.01
N GLU A 65 27.83 1.69 10.22
CA GLU A 65 28.27 1.64 8.84
C GLU A 65 27.91 2.95 8.13
N SER A 66 28.87 3.49 7.38
CA SER A 66 28.69 4.75 6.68
C SER A 66 27.45 4.65 5.76
N ARG A 67 26.68 5.75 5.68
CA ARG A 67 25.55 5.85 4.74
C ARG A 67 25.95 5.46 3.33
N THR A 68 27.18 5.80 2.94
CA THR A 68 27.77 5.47 1.63
C THR A 68 27.99 3.97 1.41
N LYS A 69 28.37 3.20 2.44
CA LYS A 69 28.51 1.74 2.32
C LYS A 69 27.15 1.07 2.14
N LYS A 70 26.15 1.47 2.93
CA LYS A 70 24.77 0.98 2.81
C LYS A 70 24.17 1.25 1.43
N GLU A 71 24.36 2.46 0.91
CA GLU A 71 23.89 2.84 -0.42
C GLU A 71 24.57 2.01 -1.53
N ARG A 72 25.89 1.77 -1.42
CA ARG A 72 26.62 0.91 -2.37
C ARG A 72 26.12 -0.53 -2.35
N GLU A 73 25.87 -1.08 -1.16
CA GLU A 73 25.35 -2.43 -1.01
C GLU A 73 23.92 -2.56 -1.57
N GLU A 74 23.06 -1.59 -1.30
CA GLU A 74 21.71 -1.54 -1.87
C GLU A 74 21.76 -1.45 -3.40
N LYS A 75 22.66 -0.63 -3.96
CA LYS A 75 22.88 -0.55 -5.41
C LYS A 75 23.37 -1.88 -5.99
N ARG A 76 24.23 -2.61 -5.28
CA ARG A 76 24.69 -3.95 -5.69
C ARG A 76 23.54 -4.96 -5.66
N LYS A 77 22.73 -4.98 -4.60
CA LYS A 77 21.53 -5.84 -4.48
C LYS A 77 20.54 -5.58 -5.62
N ARG A 78 20.26 -4.31 -5.93
CA ARG A 78 19.40 -3.91 -7.06
C ARG A 78 19.94 -4.43 -8.41
N ARG A 79 21.25 -4.31 -8.65
CA ARG A 79 21.89 -4.81 -9.89
C ARG A 79 21.79 -6.33 -10.03
N VAL A 80 21.98 -7.09 -8.94
CA VAL A 80 21.85 -8.55 -8.96
C VAL A 80 20.40 -8.94 -9.27
N ALA A 81 19.42 -8.32 -8.60
CA ALA A 81 18.01 -8.55 -8.85
C ALA A 81 17.60 -8.20 -10.30
N ASP A 82 18.14 -7.13 -10.87
CA ASP A 82 17.87 -6.75 -12.27
C ASP A 82 18.48 -7.73 -13.28
N LYS A 83 19.68 -8.27 -13.01
CA LYS A 83 20.28 -9.34 -13.84
C LYS A 83 19.44 -10.60 -13.79
N GLU A 84 18.95 -10.97 -12.62
CA GLU A 84 18.09 -12.15 -12.46
C GLU A 84 16.75 -11.98 -13.17
N LYS A 85 16.12 -10.81 -13.09
CA LYS A 85 14.91 -10.48 -13.86
C LYS A 85 15.13 -10.59 -15.37
N LYS A 86 16.26 -10.08 -15.86
CA LYS A 86 16.64 -10.21 -17.27
C LYS A 86 16.84 -11.67 -17.69
N ARG A 87 17.48 -12.48 -16.84
CA ARG A 87 17.65 -13.93 -17.08
C ARG A 87 16.30 -14.64 -17.20
N LEU A 88 15.32 -14.23 -16.38
CA LEU A 88 13.95 -14.76 -16.41
C LEU A 88 13.09 -14.20 -17.56
N GLY A 89 13.66 -13.37 -18.45
CA GLY A 89 12.91 -12.76 -19.56
C GLY A 89 11.88 -11.72 -19.12
N ILE A 90 11.89 -11.28 -17.86
CA ILE A 90 10.95 -10.29 -17.34
C ILE A 90 11.37 -8.93 -17.90
N ILE A 91 10.57 -8.42 -18.83
CA ILE A 91 10.77 -7.10 -19.46
C ILE A 91 10.80 -6.02 -18.36
N SER A 92 11.87 -5.23 -18.33
CA SER A 92 11.95 -4.13 -17.35
C SER A 92 10.92 -3.04 -17.66
N ARG A 93 10.51 -2.24 -16.67
CA ARG A 93 9.53 -1.15 -16.89
C ARG A 93 10.01 -0.15 -17.95
N ARG A 94 11.32 0.10 -18.03
CA ARG A 94 11.92 0.98 -19.04
C ARG A 94 11.81 0.35 -20.43
N GLU A 95 12.17 -0.91 -20.53
CA GLU A 95 12.10 -1.67 -21.77
C GLU A 95 10.66 -1.85 -22.26
N ALA A 96 9.68 -2.06 -21.37
CA ALA A 96 8.26 -2.11 -21.72
C ALA A 96 7.73 -0.76 -22.22
N LYS A 97 8.28 0.36 -21.71
CA LYS A 97 7.95 1.71 -22.17
C LYS A 97 8.55 1.98 -23.55
N GLU A 98 9.81 1.63 -23.75
CA GLU A 98 10.53 1.75 -25.03
C GLU A 98 9.89 0.86 -26.10
N LYS A 99 9.49 -0.36 -25.75
CA LYS A 99 8.75 -1.29 -26.63
C LYS A 99 7.29 -0.89 -26.85
N GLY A 100 6.81 0.18 -26.23
CA GLY A 100 5.43 0.64 -26.42
C GLY A 100 4.36 -0.39 -26.04
N VAL A 101 4.66 -1.36 -25.16
CA VAL A 101 3.77 -2.50 -24.83
C VAL A 101 2.38 -2.03 -24.37
N TRP A 102 2.29 -0.82 -23.85
CA TRP A 102 1.07 -0.21 -23.33
C TRP A 102 0.55 0.94 -24.21
N GLN A 103 1.08 1.11 -25.42
CA GLN A 103 0.55 2.03 -26.42
C GLN A 103 -0.33 1.18 -27.34
N LEU A 104 -1.64 1.32 -27.18
CA LEU A 104 -2.56 0.71 -28.13
C LEU A 104 -2.52 1.54 -29.41
N ASP A 105 -2.49 0.84 -30.55
CA ASP A 105 -2.67 1.47 -31.83
C ASP A 105 -4.07 2.09 -31.93
N GLU A 106 -4.19 3.20 -32.65
CA GLU A 106 -5.45 3.93 -32.79
C GLU A 106 -6.54 3.07 -33.45
N SER A 107 -6.13 2.12 -34.31
CA SER A 107 -7.04 1.14 -34.93
C SER A 107 -7.71 0.20 -33.92
N GLN A 108 -7.01 -0.11 -32.82
CA GLN A 108 -7.45 -1.02 -31.75
C GLN A 108 -8.10 -0.27 -30.58
N ALA A 109 -7.93 1.05 -30.50
CA ALA A 109 -8.48 1.91 -29.46
C ALA A 109 -9.95 2.26 -29.70
N LYS A 110 -10.80 1.27 -30.04
CA LYS A 110 -12.24 1.46 -30.24
C LYS A 110 -13.02 1.06 -29.01
N PHE A 111 -13.95 1.91 -28.58
CA PHE A 111 -14.78 1.72 -27.40
C PHE A 111 -15.54 0.38 -27.46
N ASP A 112 -16.11 0.06 -28.62
CA ASP A 112 -16.91 -1.14 -28.84
C ASP A 112 -16.10 -2.44 -28.63
N LEU A 113 -14.80 -2.41 -28.89
CA LEU A 113 -13.91 -3.56 -28.66
C LEU A 113 -13.76 -3.91 -27.17
N PHE A 114 -13.97 -2.92 -26.29
CA PHE A 114 -13.88 -3.09 -24.83
C PHE A 114 -15.22 -3.37 -24.16
N LEU A 115 -16.33 -3.43 -24.91
CA LEU A 115 -17.64 -3.75 -24.33
C LEU A 115 -17.75 -5.17 -23.76
N PRO A 116 -17.20 -6.22 -24.42
CA PRO A 116 -17.18 -7.55 -23.82
C PRO A 116 -16.43 -7.57 -22.47
N LEU A 117 -15.38 -6.76 -22.32
CA LEU A 117 -14.67 -6.61 -21.05
C LEU A 117 -15.57 -5.95 -19.98
N HIS A 118 -16.39 -4.98 -20.36
CA HIS A 118 -17.36 -4.38 -19.44
C HIS A 118 -18.44 -5.38 -19.02
N HIS A 119 -18.92 -6.24 -19.93
CA HIS A 119 -19.88 -7.29 -19.60
C HIS A 119 -19.33 -8.32 -18.63
N LEU A 120 -18.07 -8.73 -18.83
CA LEU A 120 -17.37 -9.58 -17.88
C LEU A 120 -17.30 -8.94 -16.49
N TRP A 121 -17.01 -7.64 -16.44
CA TRP A 121 -16.97 -6.90 -15.18
C TRP A 121 -18.34 -6.79 -14.48
N MET A 122 -19.43 -6.62 -15.24
CA MET A 122 -20.79 -6.63 -14.68
C MET A 122 -21.14 -8.01 -14.08
N GLY A 123 -20.76 -9.09 -14.75
CA GLY A 123 -20.91 -10.46 -14.24
C GLY A 123 -20.12 -10.66 -12.95
N TYR A 124 -18.85 -10.30 -12.95
CA TYR A 124 -17.99 -10.31 -11.76
C TYR A 124 -18.59 -9.55 -10.58
N MET A 125 -19.09 -8.33 -10.80
CA MET A 125 -19.71 -7.54 -9.74
C MET A 125 -21.03 -8.15 -9.25
N SER A 126 -21.78 -8.81 -10.14
CA SER A 126 -23.01 -9.51 -9.79
C SER A 126 -22.74 -10.64 -8.79
N GLU A 127 -21.71 -11.44 -9.03
CA GLU A 127 -21.28 -12.52 -8.13
C GLU A 127 -20.66 -11.96 -6.84
N LEU A 128 -19.73 -11.00 -6.95
CA LEU A 128 -19.04 -10.42 -5.80
C LEU A 128 -20.01 -9.83 -4.77
N LEU A 129 -21.02 -9.11 -5.26
CA LEU A 129 -22.00 -8.43 -4.42
C LEU A 129 -23.19 -9.33 -4.07
N GLY A 130 -23.36 -10.46 -4.75
CA GLY A 130 -24.49 -11.38 -4.57
C GLY A 130 -25.81 -10.74 -4.99
N LEU A 131 -25.83 -10.11 -6.17
CA LEU A 131 -27.00 -9.39 -6.67
C LEU A 131 -28.15 -10.36 -6.98
N SER A 132 -29.37 -9.93 -6.69
CA SER A 132 -30.59 -10.68 -7.00
C SER A 132 -30.85 -10.73 -8.50
N GLN A 133 -31.47 -11.82 -8.95
CA GLN A 133 -31.92 -11.95 -10.34
C GLN A 133 -32.95 -10.85 -10.68
N PRO A 134 -32.97 -10.37 -11.94
CA PRO A 134 -33.93 -9.35 -12.35
C PRO A 134 -35.35 -9.91 -12.22
N SER A 135 -36.20 -9.19 -11.51
CA SER A 135 -37.63 -9.45 -11.48
C SER A 135 -38.34 -8.38 -12.31
N ASN A 136 -39.53 -8.68 -12.86
CA ASN A 136 -40.32 -7.71 -13.62
C ASN A 136 -40.86 -6.52 -12.77
N LYS A 137 -40.36 -6.33 -11.55
CA LYS A 137 -40.77 -5.26 -10.64
C LYS A 137 -39.82 -4.08 -10.79
N VAL A 138 -40.35 -2.87 -10.64
CA VAL A 138 -39.56 -1.64 -10.59
C VAL A 138 -38.57 -1.74 -9.43
N PRO A 139 -37.28 -1.37 -9.62
CA PRO A 139 -36.29 -1.42 -8.56
C PRO A 139 -36.74 -0.60 -7.37
N THR A 140 -36.92 -1.28 -6.24
CA THR A 140 -37.25 -0.63 -4.98
C THR A 140 -35.99 -0.54 -4.12
N THR A 141 -35.90 0.41 -3.20
CA THR A 141 -34.74 0.58 -2.29
C THR A 141 -34.40 -0.66 -1.46
N LYS A 142 -35.32 -1.65 -1.39
CA LYS A 142 -35.13 -2.95 -0.74
C LYS A 142 -34.34 -3.97 -1.57
N ASP A 143 -34.28 -3.79 -2.89
CA ASP A 143 -33.57 -4.69 -3.81
C ASP A 143 -32.07 -4.38 -3.84
N VAL A 144 -31.67 -3.20 -3.34
CA VAL A 144 -30.27 -2.79 -3.23
C VAL A 144 -29.66 -3.44 -1.98
N PRO A 145 -28.56 -4.21 -2.12
CA PRO A 145 -27.87 -4.76 -0.97
C PRO A 145 -27.37 -3.65 -0.03
N SER A 146 -27.33 -3.93 1.27
CA SER A 146 -26.89 -2.95 2.27
C SER A 146 -25.48 -2.41 1.96
N SER A 147 -25.34 -1.08 1.95
CA SER A 147 -24.09 -0.39 1.64
C SER A 147 -22.92 -0.80 2.55
N SER A 148 -23.21 -1.15 3.81
CA SER A 148 -22.20 -1.59 4.78
C SER A 148 -21.51 -2.90 4.39
N GLY A 149 -22.22 -3.79 3.69
CA GLY A 149 -21.66 -5.04 3.17
C GLY A 149 -20.91 -4.88 1.84
N MET A 150 -21.26 -3.86 1.05
CA MET A 150 -20.69 -3.62 -0.28
C MET A 150 -19.33 -2.93 -0.22
N HIS A 151 -19.18 -1.89 0.60
CA HIS A 151 -17.95 -1.08 0.61
C HIS A 151 -16.67 -1.89 0.85
N PRO A 152 -16.60 -2.84 1.82
CA PRO A 152 -15.38 -3.63 2.04
C PRO A 152 -15.01 -4.52 0.85
N LYS A 153 -16.00 -5.00 0.09
CA LYS A 153 -15.81 -5.80 -1.13
C LYS A 153 -15.30 -4.91 -2.26
N LEU A 154 -15.96 -3.77 -2.49
CA LEU A 154 -15.63 -2.81 -3.54
C LEU A 154 -14.21 -2.24 -3.38
N VAL A 155 -13.77 -1.98 -2.15
CA VAL A 155 -12.40 -1.50 -1.88
C VAL A 155 -11.33 -2.49 -2.35
N LYS A 156 -11.61 -3.79 -2.31
CA LYS A 156 -10.69 -4.85 -2.73
C LYS A 156 -10.92 -5.32 -4.16
N ALA A 157 -12.04 -4.94 -4.76
CA ALA A 157 -12.46 -5.39 -6.07
C ALA A 157 -11.52 -4.91 -7.18
N ASP A 158 -11.61 -5.58 -8.32
CA ASP A 158 -10.98 -5.11 -9.55
C ASP A 158 -11.92 -4.19 -10.35
N PHE A 159 -11.32 -3.18 -10.99
CA PHE A 159 -12.03 -2.14 -11.75
C PHE A 159 -11.67 -2.14 -13.23
N HIS A 160 -10.86 -3.09 -13.71
CA HIS A 160 -10.69 -3.31 -15.15
C HIS A 160 -12.04 -3.67 -15.78
N GLY A 161 -12.46 -2.95 -16.82
CA GLY A 161 -13.78 -3.09 -17.44
C GLY A 161 -14.90 -2.27 -16.78
N SER A 162 -14.66 -1.63 -15.63
CA SER A 162 -15.66 -0.73 -15.04
C SER A 162 -15.81 0.55 -15.88
N ILE A 163 -17.03 1.10 -15.92
CA ILE A 163 -17.26 2.44 -16.45
C ILE A 163 -17.08 3.43 -15.32
N ILE A 164 -16.11 4.34 -15.48
CA ILE A 164 -15.77 5.36 -14.50
C ILE A 164 -15.96 6.74 -15.12
N THR A 165 -16.54 7.65 -14.33
CA THR A 165 -16.69 9.07 -14.65
C THR A 165 -15.97 9.92 -13.59
N VAL A 166 -15.26 10.96 -14.02
CA VAL A 166 -14.66 11.93 -13.08
C VAL A 166 -15.74 12.93 -12.65
N ARG A 167 -16.14 12.89 -11.38
CA ARG A 167 -17.15 13.81 -10.84
C ARG A 167 -16.53 15.12 -10.37
N GLN A 168 -15.37 15.05 -9.71
CA GLN A 168 -14.63 16.21 -9.24
C GLN A 168 -13.14 15.97 -9.42
N SER A 169 -12.40 17.01 -9.78
CA SER A 169 -10.94 16.96 -9.83
C SER A 169 -10.40 18.36 -9.62
N LYS A 170 -9.19 18.45 -9.06
CA LYS A 170 -8.44 19.72 -8.99
C LYS A 170 -8.17 20.31 -10.39
N CYS A 171 -8.13 19.47 -11.42
CA CYS A 171 -7.97 19.91 -12.79
C CYS A 171 -9.34 19.91 -13.51
N PRO A 172 -9.91 21.07 -13.84
CA PRO A 172 -11.26 21.16 -14.44
C PRO A 172 -11.40 20.42 -15.77
N SER A 173 -10.32 20.31 -16.56
CA SER A 173 -10.35 19.62 -17.86
C SER A 173 -10.55 18.11 -17.76
N LEU A 174 -10.43 17.53 -16.56
CA LEU A 174 -10.66 16.11 -16.32
C LEU A 174 -12.11 15.82 -15.92
N ILE A 175 -12.85 16.83 -15.46
CA ILE A 175 -14.22 16.68 -14.97
C ILE A 175 -15.13 16.28 -16.14
N GLY A 176 -16.01 15.30 -15.89
CA GLY A 176 -16.93 14.77 -16.89
C GLY A 176 -16.32 13.73 -17.85
N LEU A 177 -15.01 13.48 -17.80
CA LEU A 177 -14.42 12.38 -18.57
C LEU A 177 -15.00 11.05 -18.08
N SER A 178 -15.62 10.32 -19.00
CA SER A 178 -16.26 9.03 -18.76
C SER A 178 -15.76 7.98 -19.75
N GLY A 179 -15.57 6.75 -19.28
CA GLY A 179 -15.08 5.67 -20.13
C GLY A 179 -14.86 4.35 -19.42
N ILE A 180 -14.59 3.31 -20.20
CA ILE A 180 -14.25 1.97 -19.70
C ILE A 180 -12.80 1.97 -19.27
N VAL A 181 -12.51 1.44 -18.08
CA VAL A 181 -11.14 1.28 -17.58
C VAL A 181 -10.45 0.12 -18.31
N ILE A 182 -9.40 0.44 -19.06
CA ILE A 182 -8.56 -0.57 -19.74
C ILE A 182 -7.46 -1.05 -18.79
N HIS A 183 -6.82 -0.12 -18.09
CA HIS A 183 -5.66 -0.43 -17.27
C HIS A 183 -5.61 0.45 -16.04
N GLU A 184 -5.50 -0.20 -14.88
CA GLU A 184 -5.43 0.45 -13.59
C GLU A 184 -3.99 0.42 -13.05
N SER A 185 -3.39 1.60 -12.87
CA SER A 185 -2.09 1.72 -12.20
C SER A 185 -2.25 2.27 -10.78
N GLY A 186 -1.17 2.21 -9.99
CA GLY A 186 -1.20 2.72 -8.61
C GLY A 186 -1.61 4.19 -8.52
N ASN A 187 -1.15 5.06 -9.43
CA ASN A 187 -1.42 6.50 -9.34
C ASN A 187 -2.40 7.04 -10.39
N ALA A 188 -2.74 6.25 -11.41
CA ALA A 188 -3.53 6.71 -12.55
C ALA A 188 -4.34 5.58 -13.16
N VAL A 189 -5.44 5.94 -13.80
CA VAL A 189 -6.34 5.02 -14.52
C VAL A 189 -6.32 5.39 -15.99
N ARG A 190 -6.21 4.39 -16.87
CA ARG A 190 -6.37 4.58 -18.32
C ARG A 190 -7.79 4.17 -18.70
N ILE A 191 -8.52 5.12 -19.26
CA ILE A 191 -9.89 4.90 -19.73
C ILE A 191 -9.96 5.08 -21.25
N ILE A 192 -10.90 4.38 -21.88
CA ILE A 192 -11.32 4.66 -23.25
C ILE A 192 -12.66 5.39 -23.24
N THR A 193 -12.69 6.56 -23.84
CA THR A 193 -13.91 7.36 -23.97
C THR A 193 -14.78 6.85 -25.12
N ARG A 194 -16.05 7.25 -25.13
CA ARG A 194 -16.97 6.97 -26.26
C ARG A 194 -16.50 7.57 -27.59
N GLU A 195 -15.59 8.55 -27.54
CA GLU A 195 -14.95 9.14 -28.72
C GLU A 195 -13.79 8.28 -29.27
N ASN A 196 -13.61 7.04 -28.80
CA ASN A 196 -12.50 6.15 -29.19
C ASN A 196 -11.12 6.75 -28.87
N LYS A 197 -11.01 7.52 -27.77
CA LYS A 197 -9.75 8.11 -27.31
C LYS A 197 -9.36 7.53 -25.98
N ILE A 198 -8.09 7.16 -25.85
CA ILE A 198 -7.51 6.72 -24.58
C ILE A 198 -7.06 7.93 -23.80
N LYS A 199 -7.53 8.06 -22.56
CA LYS A 199 -7.16 9.13 -21.64
C LYS A 199 -6.55 8.54 -20.37
N LEU A 200 -5.45 9.12 -19.92
CA LEU A 200 -4.80 8.78 -18.65
C LEU A 200 -5.22 9.80 -17.59
N ILE A 201 -5.94 9.35 -16.57
CA ILE A 201 -6.46 10.22 -15.52
C ILE A 201 -5.72 9.94 -14.22
N PRO A 202 -5.07 10.94 -13.60
CA PRO A 202 -4.44 10.78 -12.30
C PRO A 202 -5.49 10.57 -11.21
N LYS A 203 -5.23 9.61 -10.32
CA LYS A 203 -6.07 9.34 -9.15
C LYS A 203 -5.90 10.41 -8.06
N GLN A 204 -4.76 11.10 -8.06
CA GLN A 204 -4.50 12.15 -7.09
C GLN A 204 -5.45 13.33 -7.32
N ASN A 205 -6.07 13.80 -6.25
CA ASN A 205 -7.00 14.93 -6.23
C ASN A 205 -8.16 14.80 -7.23
N SER A 206 -8.66 13.57 -7.41
CA SER A 206 -9.81 13.27 -8.25
C SER A 206 -10.78 12.38 -7.49
N ILE A 207 -12.07 12.66 -7.63
CA ILE A 207 -13.18 11.80 -7.19
C ILE A 207 -13.79 11.18 -8.44
N PHE A 208 -13.78 9.86 -8.45
CA PHE A 208 -14.36 9.06 -9.50
C PHE A 208 -15.72 8.56 -9.06
N VAL A 209 -16.60 8.33 -10.01
CA VAL A 209 -17.86 7.63 -9.82
C VAL A 209 -17.87 6.43 -10.74
N PHE A 210 -18.29 5.28 -10.23
CA PHE A 210 -18.50 4.09 -11.04
C PHE A 210 -19.90 3.54 -10.81
N ALA A 211 -20.48 2.97 -11.86
CA ALA A 211 -21.83 2.42 -11.86
C ALA A 211 -21.79 0.90 -11.74
N VAL A 212 -22.62 0.35 -10.84
CA VAL A 212 -22.80 -1.08 -10.60
C VAL A 212 -24.26 -1.44 -10.91
N PRO A 213 -24.56 -2.54 -11.61
CA PRO A 213 -25.94 -2.92 -11.87
C PRO A 213 -26.70 -3.22 -10.56
N VAL A 214 -28.00 -2.93 -10.50
CA VAL A 214 -28.84 -3.28 -9.35
C VAL A 214 -29.11 -4.79 -9.32
N TYR A 215 -29.35 -5.37 -10.49
CA TYR A 215 -29.68 -6.78 -10.66
C TYR A 215 -28.50 -7.57 -11.22
N SER A 216 -28.49 -8.87 -10.96
CA SER A 216 -27.52 -9.79 -11.55
C SER A 216 -27.66 -9.78 -13.06
N THR A 217 -26.52 -9.64 -13.74
CA THR A 217 -26.42 -9.77 -15.21
C THR A 217 -26.17 -11.22 -15.65
N LEU A 218 -25.97 -12.12 -14.68
CA LEU A 218 -25.67 -13.53 -14.92
C LEU A 218 -26.96 -14.36 -15.02
N PRO A 219 -27.01 -15.35 -15.92
CA PRO A 219 -28.17 -16.21 -16.04
C PRO A 219 -28.41 -16.99 -14.74
N PRO A 220 -29.67 -17.37 -14.42
CA PRO A 220 -29.99 -18.10 -13.19
C PRO A 220 -29.29 -19.46 -13.05
N SER A 221 -28.83 -20.03 -14.18
CA SER A 221 -28.09 -21.29 -14.24
C SER A 221 -26.60 -21.16 -13.95
N HIS A 222 -26.08 -19.94 -13.78
CA HIS A 222 -24.66 -19.71 -13.57
C HIS A 222 -24.24 -20.14 -12.16
N THR A 223 -23.25 -21.03 -12.09
CA THR A 223 -22.56 -21.41 -10.85
C THR A 223 -21.18 -20.78 -10.83
N SER A 224 -20.59 -20.60 -9.64
CA SER A 224 -19.28 -19.96 -9.45
C SER A 224 -18.13 -20.63 -10.22
N ASP A 225 -18.27 -21.92 -10.55
CA ASP A 225 -17.26 -22.69 -11.27
C ASP A 225 -17.44 -22.62 -12.80
N SER A 226 -18.56 -22.07 -13.28
CA SER A 226 -18.82 -21.93 -14.70
C SER A 226 -18.17 -20.65 -15.26
N PRO A 227 -17.65 -20.67 -16.49
CA PRO A 227 -17.06 -19.47 -17.08
C PRO A 227 -18.12 -18.39 -17.25
N PHE A 228 -17.74 -17.13 -17.04
CA PHE A 228 -18.64 -16.01 -17.28
C PHE A 228 -19.10 -15.97 -18.75
N PRO A 229 -20.39 -15.70 -19.00
CA PRO A 229 -20.89 -15.59 -20.37
C PRO A 229 -20.22 -14.38 -21.05
N VAL A 230 -19.47 -14.65 -22.11
CA VAL A 230 -18.96 -13.59 -22.99
C VAL A 230 -20.09 -13.21 -23.92
N ALA A 231 -20.56 -11.97 -23.83
CA ALA A 231 -21.61 -11.49 -24.72
C ALA A 231 -21.16 -11.54 -26.17
N THR A 232 -22.04 -12.02 -27.05
CA THR A 232 -21.85 -11.98 -28.50
C THR A 232 -21.92 -10.53 -29.01
N ILE A 233 -21.25 -10.27 -30.14
CA ILE A 233 -21.04 -8.93 -30.72
C ILE A 233 -22.36 -8.16 -30.91
N ASP A 234 -23.49 -8.84 -31.08
CA ASP A 234 -24.81 -8.23 -31.31
C ASP A 234 -25.50 -7.68 -30.04
N GLN A 235 -25.08 -8.08 -28.84
CA GLN A 235 -25.44 -7.37 -27.58
C GLN A 235 -24.56 -6.12 -27.36
N GLY A 236 -23.68 -5.81 -28.32
CA GLY A 236 -22.50 -4.96 -28.22
C GLY A 236 -22.72 -3.46 -28.13
N LYS A 237 -23.82 -2.98 -27.53
CA LYS A 237 -23.97 -1.56 -27.12
C LYS A 237 -24.60 -1.39 -25.74
N THR A 238 -25.04 -2.46 -25.10
CA THR A 238 -25.67 -2.39 -23.78
C THR A 238 -24.59 -2.15 -22.74
N THR A 239 -24.68 -1.05 -21.99
CA THR A 239 -23.77 -0.75 -20.87
C THR A 239 -24.56 -0.75 -19.56
N VAL A 240 -23.85 -0.79 -18.42
CA VAL A 240 -24.48 -0.66 -17.10
C VAL A 240 -25.39 0.58 -17.00
N LEU A 241 -25.09 1.64 -17.76
CA LEU A 241 -25.85 2.89 -17.77
C LEU A 241 -27.22 2.79 -18.47
N ASN A 242 -27.46 1.73 -19.24
CA ASN A 242 -28.74 1.51 -19.93
C ASN A 242 -29.73 0.69 -19.08
N SER A 243 -29.31 0.21 -17.92
CA SER A 243 -30.11 -0.58 -16.99
C SER A 243 -30.12 0.09 -15.61
N PRO A 244 -31.04 -0.26 -14.70
CA PRO A 244 -31.00 0.27 -13.34
C PRO A 244 -29.66 -0.01 -12.67
N TYR A 245 -28.98 1.04 -12.22
CA TYR A 245 -27.64 0.98 -11.63
C TYR A 245 -27.55 1.80 -10.34
N ILE A 246 -26.53 1.49 -9.54
CA ILE A 246 -26.15 2.18 -8.31
C ILE A 246 -24.79 2.84 -8.56
N GLU A 247 -24.64 4.09 -8.16
CA GLU A 247 -23.38 4.81 -8.26
C GLU A 247 -22.63 4.78 -6.92
N PHE A 248 -21.32 4.58 -7.01
CA PHE A 248 -20.42 4.67 -5.86
C PHE A 248 -19.36 5.72 -6.13
N GLU A 249 -19.11 6.56 -5.13
CA GLU A 249 -18.01 7.52 -5.13
C GLU A 249 -16.71 6.86 -4.68
N LEU A 250 -15.65 7.15 -5.42
CA LEU A 250 -14.32 6.62 -5.20
C LEU A 250 -13.32 7.77 -5.10
N HIS A 251 -12.86 8.03 -3.87
CA HIS A 251 -11.84 9.04 -3.60
C HIS A 251 -10.47 8.55 -4.07
N GLY A 252 -10.00 9.11 -5.19
CA GLY A 252 -8.77 8.67 -5.84
C GLY A 252 -7.52 8.78 -4.96
N ASN A 253 -7.47 9.75 -4.03
CA ASN A 253 -6.37 9.92 -3.07
C ASN A 253 -6.17 8.70 -2.16
N GLN A 254 -7.26 8.05 -1.75
CA GLN A 254 -7.23 6.85 -0.91
C GLN A 254 -7.08 5.57 -1.74
N PHE A 255 -7.32 5.67 -3.05
CA PHE A 255 -7.31 4.58 -4.01
C PHE A 255 -5.99 4.46 -4.80
N ARG A 256 -4.90 5.03 -4.28
CA ARG A 256 -3.58 5.07 -4.93
C ARG A 256 -2.79 3.76 -4.83
N PHE A 257 -3.44 2.64 -5.12
CA PHE A 257 -2.86 1.30 -5.13
C PHE A 257 -3.29 0.57 -6.40
N ARG A 258 -2.53 -0.43 -6.83
CA ARG A 258 -2.95 -1.32 -7.92
C ARG A 258 -3.98 -2.31 -7.38
N SER A 259 -4.85 -2.85 -8.24
CA SER A 259 -5.86 -3.84 -7.83
C SER A 259 -5.27 -5.01 -7.04
N ALA A 260 -4.17 -5.60 -7.55
CA ALA A 260 -3.47 -6.69 -6.87
C ALA A 260 -2.96 -6.32 -5.47
N ASP A 261 -2.50 -5.08 -5.29
CA ASP A 261 -2.00 -4.60 -4.00
C ASP A 261 -3.14 -4.32 -3.01
N ARG A 262 -4.38 -4.09 -3.48
CA ARG A 262 -5.53 -3.79 -2.62
C ARG A 262 -6.04 -5.01 -1.87
N ALA A 263 -6.08 -6.17 -2.53
CA ALA A 263 -6.68 -7.38 -1.96
C ALA A 263 -6.08 -7.76 -0.59
N GLY A 264 -4.75 -7.68 -0.46
CA GLY A 264 -4.02 -7.97 0.79
C GLY A 264 -3.84 -6.78 1.74
N ARG A 265 -4.31 -5.58 1.36
CA ARG A 265 -4.03 -4.36 2.13
C ARG A 265 -5.08 -4.15 3.23
N LYS A 266 -4.59 -3.76 4.41
CA LYS A 266 -5.42 -3.21 5.48
C LYS A 266 -5.67 -1.72 5.20
N PHE A 267 -6.88 -1.37 4.80
CA PHE A 267 -7.29 0.02 4.61
C PHE A 267 -7.56 0.65 5.97
N LYS A 268 -6.94 1.81 6.22
CA LYS A 268 -7.15 2.61 7.42
C LYS A 268 -7.95 3.85 7.04
N PRO A 269 -8.88 4.32 7.89
CA PRO A 269 -9.56 5.58 7.66
C PRO A 269 -8.52 6.70 7.57
N LYS A 270 -8.68 7.57 6.57
CA LYS A 270 -7.86 8.75 6.35
C LYS A 270 -8.80 9.91 6.09
N GLU A 271 -8.36 11.11 6.45
CA GLU A 271 -9.10 12.33 6.13
C GLU A 271 -9.30 12.45 4.62
N THR A 272 -10.51 12.87 4.25
CA THR A 272 -10.87 13.16 2.87
C THR A 272 -10.34 14.55 2.55
N ILE A 273 -9.62 14.68 1.43
CA ILE A 273 -9.10 15.97 0.98
C ILE A 273 -10.25 16.70 0.27
N GLU A 274 -10.60 17.88 0.76
CA GLU A 274 -11.51 18.82 0.10
C GLU A 274 -10.95 19.18 -1.28
N LEU A 275 -11.75 18.96 -2.32
CA LEU A 275 -11.45 19.42 -3.68
C LEU A 275 -12.16 20.75 -3.89
N THR A 276 -11.57 21.82 -3.35
CA THR A 276 -11.95 23.21 -3.63
C THR A 276 -11.15 23.77 -4.80
#